data_AF-A0AAP4PEX5-F1
#
_entry.id   AF-A0AAP4PEX5-F1
#
_cell.length_a   1.000
_cell.length_b   1.000
_cell.length_c   1.000
_cell.angle_alpha   90.00
_cell.angle_beta   90.00
_cell.angle_gamma   90.00
#
_symmetry.space_group_name_H-M   'P 1'
#
loop_
_entity.id
_entity.type
_entity.pdbx_description
1 polymer ?
#
loop_
_entity_poly.entity_id
_entity_poly.type
_entity_poly.pdbx_seq_one_letter_code
_entity_poly.pdbx_strand_id
1 'polypeptide(L)'
;MTMLTKIGNSQGIRIPKALIKEAQLENVEIDLEVVENGLLLKPVKKTAREDWEKNIKKVIEKNKNKKDDGILEDFLNDSDLEDYEW
;
A
#
# COMPACT_ATOMS: atom_id res chain seq x y z
N MET A 1 13.72 -11.90 -29.21
CA MET A 1 14.85 -11.52 -28.35
C MET A 1 15.03 -10.01 -28.45
N THR A 2 15.32 -9.33 -27.34
CA THR A 2 15.53 -7.88 -27.28
C THR A 2 16.95 -7.61 -26.78
N MET A 3 17.55 -6.51 -27.19
CA MET A 3 18.86 -6.04 -26.71
C MET A 3 18.73 -4.79 -25.85
N LEU A 4 19.73 -4.56 -25.00
CA LEU A 4 19.86 -3.30 -24.26
C LEU A 4 20.11 -2.14 -25.23
N THR A 5 19.46 -1.01 -24.96
CA THR A 5 19.62 0.23 -25.73
C THR A 5 20.10 1.34 -24.81
N LYS A 6 21.14 2.06 -25.22
CA LYS A 6 21.68 3.19 -24.45
C LYS A 6 20.66 4.34 -24.39
N ILE A 7 20.41 4.85 -23.18
CA ILE A 7 19.60 6.03 -22.91
C ILE A 7 20.45 6.96 -22.03
N GLY A 8 21.26 7.81 -22.65
CA GLY A 8 22.22 8.66 -21.93
C GLY A 8 23.26 7.82 -21.18
N ASN A 9 23.33 7.98 -19.85
CA ASN A 9 24.18 7.16 -18.97
C ASN A 9 23.52 5.84 -18.52
N SER A 10 22.27 5.61 -18.92
CA SER A 10 21.49 4.43 -18.53
C SER A 10 21.31 3.46 -19.70
N GLN A 11 20.76 2.28 -19.41
CA GLN A 11 20.37 1.28 -20.39
C GLN A 11 18.86 1.01 -20.27
N GLY A 12 18.20 0.83 -21.40
CA GLY A 12 16.79 0.48 -21.48
C GLY A 12 16.56 -0.82 -22.24
N ILE A 13 15.37 -1.39 -22.07
CA ILE A 13 14.89 -2.57 -22.80
C ILE A 13 13.49 -2.28 -23.35
N ARG A 14 13.20 -2.71 -24.59
CA ARG A 14 11.85 -2.59 -25.16
C ARG A 14 10.99 -3.78 -24.71
N ILE A 15 9.93 -3.48 -23.95
CA ILE A 15 8.96 -4.47 -23.47
C ILE A 15 7.67 -4.33 -24.31
N PRO A 16 7.20 -5.40 -24.98
CA PRO A 16 5.91 -5.41 -25.67
C PRO A 16 4.75 -4.98 -24.78
N LYS A 17 3.81 -4.17 -25.32
CA LYS A 17 2.65 -3.66 -24.57
C LYS A 17 1.82 -4.76 -23.91
N ALA A 18 1.68 -5.91 -24.58
CA ALA A 18 0.96 -7.06 -24.04
C ALA A 18 1.57 -7.55 -22.70
N LEU A 19 2.90 -7.61 -22.60
CA LEU A 19 3.60 -8.02 -21.37
C LEU A 19 3.51 -6.96 -20.28
N ILE A 20 3.55 -5.68 -20.62
CA ILE A 20 3.36 -4.59 -19.65
C ILE A 20 1.98 -4.70 -19.00
N LYS A 21 0.94 -4.97 -19.81
CA LYS A 21 -0.43 -5.15 -19.33
C LYS A 21 -0.60 -6.41 -18.49
N GLU A 22 -0.06 -7.55 -18.95
CA GLU A 22 -0.13 -8.83 -18.23
C GLU A 22 0.59 -8.76 -16.87
N ALA A 23 1.74 -8.09 -16.82
CA ALA A 23 2.52 -7.89 -15.60
C ALA A 23 2.01 -6.71 -14.73
N GLN A 24 0.91 -6.05 -15.11
CA GLN A 24 0.32 -4.92 -14.38
C GLN A 24 1.30 -3.76 -14.14
N LEU A 25 2.15 -3.47 -15.13
CA LEU A 25 3.18 -2.42 -15.07
C LEU A 25 2.71 -1.10 -15.72
N GLU A 26 1.45 -1.00 -16.14
CA GLU A 26 0.89 0.21 -16.76
C GLU A 26 0.63 1.31 -15.72
N ASN A 27 1.17 2.51 -15.94
CA ASN A 27 0.94 3.72 -15.12
C ASN A 27 1.27 3.57 -13.63
N VAL A 28 2.23 2.72 -13.29
CA VAL A 28 2.68 2.49 -11.92
C VAL A 28 4.19 2.71 -11.81
N GLU A 29 4.64 3.01 -10.60
CA GLU A 29 6.06 2.98 -10.27
C GLU A 29 6.55 1.53 -10.27
N ILE A 30 7.77 1.30 -10.74
CA ILE A 30 8.34 -0.04 -10.94
C ILE A 30 9.61 -0.15 -10.09
N ASP A 31 9.69 -1.21 -9.30
CA ASP A 31 10.88 -1.59 -8.55
C ASP A 31 11.71 -2.63 -9.31
N LEU A 32 13.03 -2.58 -9.12
CA LEU A 32 14.02 -3.39 -9.82
C LEU A 32 14.85 -4.17 -8.81
N GLU A 33 14.80 -5.50 -8.89
CA GLU A 33 15.51 -6.38 -7.98
C GLU A 33 16.40 -7.36 -8.75
N VAL A 34 17.68 -7.43 -8.38
CA VAL A 34 18.61 -8.40 -8.97
C VAL A 34 18.38 -9.76 -8.32
N VAL A 35 18.10 -10.75 -9.14
CA VAL A 35 17.90 -12.15 -8.74
C VAL A 35 18.94 -13.04 -9.42
N GLU A 36 19.07 -14.29 -8.98
CA GLU A 36 20.12 -15.22 -9.44
C GLU A 36 20.28 -15.28 -10.98
N ASN A 37 19.16 -15.23 -11.70
CA ASN A 37 19.13 -15.37 -13.16
C ASN A 37 18.65 -14.11 -13.91
N GLY A 38 18.73 -12.93 -13.30
CA GLY A 38 18.43 -11.68 -14.01
C GLY A 38 17.88 -10.56 -13.14
N LEU A 39 16.95 -9.80 -13.72
CA LEU A 39 16.33 -8.63 -13.12
C LEU A 39 14.82 -8.84 -13.03
N LEU A 40 14.28 -8.77 -11.82
CA LEU A 40 12.85 -8.79 -11.55
C LEU A 40 12.31 -7.36 -11.59
N LEU A 41 11.28 -7.14 -12.43
CA LEU A 41 10.51 -5.91 -12.46
C LEU A 41 9.18 -6.16 -11.76
N LYS A 42 8.85 -5.35 -10.74
CA LYS A 42 7.59 -5.49 -10.01
C LYS A 42 6.92 -4.12 -9.82
N PRO A 43 5.58 -4.04 -9.91
CA PRO A 43 4.89 -2.79 -9.62
C PRO A 43 5.03 -2.45 -8.13
N VAL A 44 5.38 -1.21 -7.83
CA VAL A 44 5.37 -0.67 -6.47
C VAL A 44 3.92 -0.53 -6.06
N LYS A 45 3.44 -1.48 -5.27
CA LYS A 45 2.15 -1.35 -4.60
C LYS A 45 2.35 -0.41 -3.43
N LYS A 46 1.96 0.86 -3.59
CA LYS A 46 1.68 1.72 -2.43
C LYS A 46 0.55 1.06 -1.66
N THR A 47 0.91 0.32 -0.61
CA THR A 47 -0.10 -0.27 0.25
C THR A 47 -0.82 0.90 0.93
N ALA A 48 -2.15 0.93 0.88
CA ALA A 48 -2.95 2.00 1.51
C ALA A 48 -2.68 2.17 3.03
N ARG A 49 -1.86 1.30 3.60
CA ARG A 49 -1.56 1.13 5.01
C ARG A 49 -0.05 1.05 5.28
N GLU A 50 0.79 1.50 4.35
CA GLU A 50 2.25 1.50 4.50
C GLU A 50 2.68 2.18 5.83
N ASP A 51 1.98 3.25 6.22
CA ASP A 51 2.23 3.96 7.47
C ASP A 51 1.47 3.42 8.69
N TRP A 52 0.58 2.43 8.54
CA TRP A 52 -0.26 1.96 9.64
C TRP A 52 0.56 1.41 10.78
N GLU A 53 1.57 0.59 10.49
CA GLU A 53 2.41 0.00 11.54
C GLU A 53 3.07 1.09 12.38
N LYS A 54 3.66 2.10 11.72
CA LYS A 54 4.32 3.23 12.38
C LYS A 54 3.32 4.08 13.17
N ASN A 55 2.15 4.34 12.62
CA ASN A 55 1.11 5.15 13.26
C ASN A 55 0.50 4.43 14.47
N ILE A 56 0.23 3.13 14.36
CA ILE A 56 -0.26 2.29 15.47
C ILE A 56 0.77 2.29 16.60
N LYS A 57 2.06 2.05 16.30
CA LYS A 57 3.12 2.08 17.32
C LYS A 57 3.17 3.43 18.04
N LYS A 58 3.10 4.55 17.31
CA LYS A 58 3.06 5.90 17.90
C LYS A 58 1.84 6.11 18.81
N VAL A 59 0.66 5.66 18.39
CA VAL A 59 -0.57 5.79 19.18
C VAL A 59 -0.47 4.95 20.46
N ILE A 60 0.02 3.72 20.38
CA ILE A 60 0.24 2.85 21.56
C ILE A 60 1.26 3.49 22.51
N GLU A 61 2.39 3.97 21.99
CA GLU A 61 3.43 4.58 22.81
C GLU A 61 2.93 5.85 23.51
N LYS A 62 2.23 6.73 22.79
CA LYS A 62 1.64 7.97 23.32
C LYS A 62 0.60 7.69 24.43
N ASN A 63 -0.10 6.57 24.36
CA ASN A 63 -1.19 6.22 25.28
C ASN A 63 -0.84 5.06 26.22
N LYS A 64 0.43 4.64 26.30
CA LYS A 64 0.87 3.44 27.06
C LYS A 64 0.43 3.42 28.53
N ASN A 65 0.27 4.59 29.15
CA ASN A 65 -0.14 4.76 30.55
C ASN A 65 -1.55 5.33 30.70
N LYS A 66 -2.31 5.44 29.61
CA LYS A 66 -3.71 5.86 29.64
C LYS A 66 -4.56 4.62 29.50
N LYS A 67 -5.54 4.47 30.37
CA LYS A 67 -6.62 3.53 30.11
C LYS A 67 -7.52 4.14 29.04
N ASP A 68 -7.95 3.29 28.12
CA ASP A 68 -9.02 3.60 27.21
C ASP A 68 -10.33 3.43 27.98
N ASP A 69 -10.61 4.40 28.87
CA ASP A 69 -11.84 4.47 29.65
C ASP A 69 -12.97 5.15 28.85
N GLY A 70 -12.84 5.20 27.51
CA GLY A 70 -13.91 5.64 26.62
C GLY A 70 -15.08 4.68 26.77
N ILE A 71 -16.04 5.05 27.62
CA ILE A 71 -17.24 4.28 27.87
C ILE A 71 -18.03 4.24 26.56
N LEU A 72 -18.00 3.09 25.88
CA LEU A 72 -18.78 2.87 24.66
C LEU A 72 -20.29 2.84 24.94
N GLU A 73 -20.67 2.73 26.20
CA GLU A 73 -22.06 2.62 26.66
C GLU A 73 -22.88 3.85 26.25
N ASP A 74 -22.29 5.05 26.26
CA ASP A 74 -22.95 6.29 25.79
C ASP A 74 -23.18 6.29 24.27
N PHE A 75 -22.36 5.58 23.50
CA PHE A 75 -22.49 5.49 22.03
C PHE A 75 -23.40 4.34 21.59
N LEU A 76 -23.54 3.31 22.44
CA LEU A 76 -24.46 2.18 22.25
C LEU A 76 -25.82 2.42 22.93
N ASN A 77 -26.03 3.62 23.45
CA ASN A 77 -27.29 3.99 24.08
C ASN A 77 -28.34 4.30 23.01
N ASP A 78 -29.05 3.27 22.56
CA ASP A 78 -30.13 3.35 21.58
C ASP A 78 -31.40 4.08 22.10
N SER A 79 -31.33 4.75 23.25
CA SER A 79 -32.46 5.54 23.81
C SER A 79 -32.99 6.61 22.86
N ASP A 80 -32.17 7.09 21.92
CA ASP A 80 -32.53 8.06 20.89
C ASP A 80 -33.18 7.41 19.65
N LEU A 81 -33.14 6.08 19.54
CA LEU A 81 -33.79 5.29 18.49
C LEU A 81 -35.20 4.82 18.89
N GLU A 82 -35.61 5.00 20.14
CA GLU A 82 -36.93 4.59 20.67
C GLU A 82 -38.10 5.35 20.00
N ASP A 83 -37.85 6.54 19.46
CA ASP A 83 -38.85 7.37 18.76
C ASP A 83 -38.95 7.05 17.24
N TYR A 84 -38.20 6.06 16.75
CA TYR A 84 -38.17 5.69 15.33
C TYR A 84 -39.21 4.61 15.00
N GLU A 85 -40.34 5.00 14.41
CA GLU A 85 -41.28 4.04 13.78
C GLU A 85 -41.00 3.90 12.28
N TRP A 86 -40.98 2.65 11.79
CA TRP A 86 -40.72 2.30 10.38
C TRP A 86 -41.87 2.67 9.44
#